data_AF-A0A0K8UNI5-F1
#
_entry.id   AF-A0A0K8UNI5-F1
#
_cell.length_a   1.000
_cell.length_b   1.000
_cell.length_c   1.000
_cell.angle_alpha   90.00
_cell.angle_beta   90.00
_cell.angle_gamma   90.00
#
_symmetry.space_group_name_H-M   'P 1'
#
loop_
_entity.id
_entity.type
_entity.pdbx_description
1 polymer ?
#
loop_
_entity_poly.entity_id
_entity_poly.type
_entity_poly.pdbx_seq_one_letter_code
_entity_poly.pdbx_strand_id
1 'polypeptide(L)'
;MNVLRSYIIRGTSGVLQIPEIIVPSFIHTSAIRKTFWEKEKKSGYTSNVTLPSRKDLIVEGFRELKKEIQLWKDEMKEKIDSDPILVYRPGETDVVFNFKNESAFDTWIVTTDADHREGKSTAKLEMSSGGAGLFHGNVNSEHVKDGIVKRTGYANIRTKRVRRSFKRESTYDWTQYNTLVMKIRGDGRSYLINLHTEGYFDIQWNDVYHYVLFTRGGPHWQLVKVI
;
A
#
# COMPACT_ATOMS: atom_id res chain seq x y z
N MET A 1 42.68 28.99 -7.19
CA MET A 1 42.72 30.45 -6.96
C MET A 1 41.80 30.76 -5.79
N ASN A 2 42.32 30.61 -4.56
CA ASN A 2 41.61 30.89 -3.32
C ASN A 2 42.52 31.82 -2.51
N VAL A 3 42.06 33.04 -2.27
CA VAL A 3 42.86 34.14 -1.71
C VAL A 3 42.65 34.18 -0.20
N LEU A 4 43.72 33.90 0.56
CA LEU A 4 43.79 34.13 2.00
C LEU A 4 44.01 35.63 2.26
N ARG A 5 43.13 36.25 3.04
CA ARG A 5 43.25 37.66 3.45
C ARG A 5 43.78 37.71 4.88
N SER A 6 45.08 37.97 5.04
CA SER A 6 45.70 38.23 6.33
C SER A 6 45.63 39.72 6.65
N TYR A 7 45.04 40.10 7.78
CA TYR A 7 45.16 41.46 8.29
C TYR A 7 46.41 41.57 9.17
N ILE A 8 47.32 42.45 8.77
CA ILE A 8 48.49 42.85 9.54
C ILE A 8 48.03 43.85 10.60
N ILE A 9 48.23 43.54 11.88
CA ILE A 9 48.12 44.52 12.97
C ILE A 9 49.54 44.83 13.43
N ARG A 10 50.00 46.05 13.15
CA ARG A 10 51.25 46.60 13.72
C ARG A 10 51.03 46.89 15.20
N GLY A 11 52.02 46.50 16.00
CA GLY A 11 51.88 46.32 17.44
C GLY A 11 51.88 47.58 18.29
N THR A 12 51.64 47.35 19.57
CA THR A 12 52.29 48.03 20.69
C THR A 12 52.36 47.05 21.85
N SER A 13 53.50 47.06 22.52
CA SER A 13 53.83 46.30 23.71
C SER A 13 52.79 46.48 24.82
N GLY A 14 52.09 45.40 25.16
CA GLY A 14 51.22 45.31 26.32
C GLY A 14 51.01 43.85 26.65
N VAL A 15 51.62 43.39 27.73
CA VAL A 15 51.32 42.09 28.33
C VAL A 15 49.88 42.14 28.82
N LEU A 16 48.96 41.60 28.03
CA LEU A 16 47.58 41.35 28.43
C LEU A 16 47.43 39.85 28.62
N GLN A 17 47.29 39.46 29.89
CA GLN A 17 46.88 38.12 30.29
C GLN A 17 45.65 37.72 29.49
N ILE A 18 45.75 36.62 28.75
CA ILE A 18 44.61 35.96 28.12
C ILE A 18 43.84 35.28 29.25
N PRO A 19 42.63 35.71 29.63
CA PRO A 19 41.80 34.86 30.48
C PRO A 19 41.44 33.62 29.66
N GLU A 20 41.60 32.43 30.23
CA GLU A 20 41.12 31.19 29.64
C GLU A 20 39.63 31.36 29.26
N ILE A 21 39.37 31.47 27.97
CA ILE A 21 38.01 31.41 27.44
C ILE A 21 37.62 29.95 27.55
N ILE A 22 36.92 29.62 28.64
CA ILE A 22 36.19 28.37 28.79
C ILE A 22 35.24 28.31 27.59
N VAL A 23 35.57 27.46 26.60
CA VAL A 23 34.69 27.18 25.48
C VAL A 23 33.50 26.44 26.08
N PRO A 24 32.28 27.03 26.12
CA PRO A 24 31.13 26.24 26.52
C PRO A 24 30.97 25.17 25.46
N SER A 25 31.01 23.90 25.88
CA SER A 25 30.61 22.78 25.06
C SER A 25 29.24 23.10 24.47
N PHE A 26 29.17 23.38 23.17
CA PHE A 26 27.91 23.52 22.47
C PHE A 26 27.23 22.15 22.50
N ILE A 27 26.37 21.92 23.49
CA ILE A 27 25.40 20.83 23.45
C ILE A 27 24.49 21.16 22.27
N HIS A 28 24.68 20.43 21.16
CA HIS A 28 23.78 20.51 20.03
C HIS A 28 22.42 19.93 20.47
N THR A 29 21.52 20.81 20.89
CA THR A 29 20.12 20.45 21.15
C THR A 29 19.40 20.38 19.82
N SER A 30 19.53 19.25 19.11
CA SER A 30 18.59 18.95 18.04
C SER A 30 17.19 18.96 18.64
N ALA A 31 16.28 19.76 18.09
CA ALA A 31 14.90 19.80 18.56
C ALA A 31 14.34 18.37 18.61
N ILE A 32 13.87 17.94 19.78
CA ILE A 32 13.17 16.66 19.93
C ILE A 32 11.95 16.74 19.01
N ARG A 33 12.05 16.11 17.84
CA ARG A 33 10.89 15.93 16.97
C ARG A 33 10.02 14.90 17.66
N LYS A 34 8.98 15.37 18.35
CA LYS A 34 7.86 14.52 18.77
C LYS A 34 7.06 14.15 17.52
N THR A 35 7.61 13.30 16.67
CA THR A 35 6.85 12.66 15.60
C THR A 35 5.84 11.76 16.29
N PHE A 36 4.59 12.22 16.33
CA PHE A 36 3.47 11.45 16.82
C PHE A 36 3.29 10.23 15.92
N TRP A 37 3.12 9.06 16.50
CA TRP A 37 2.74 7.87 15.73
C TRP A 37 1.33 8.09 15.20
N GLU A 38 1.22 8.32 13.90
CA GLU A 38 -0.06 8.51 13.23
C GLU A 38 -0.69 7.14 12.94
N LYS A 39 -1.74 6.76 13.67
CA LYS A 39 -2.40 5.47 13.45
C LYS A 39 -3.07 5.39 12.07
N GLU A 40 -3.59 6.51 11.58
CA GLU A 40 -4.39 6.54 10.35
C GLU A 40 -3.55 7.03 9.17
N LYS A 41 -3.36 6.14 8.19
CA LYS A 41 -2.66 6.47 6.93
C LYS A 41 -3.33 7.58 6.12
N LYS A 42 -4.60 7.86 6.40
CA LYS A 42 -5.41 8.91 5.75
C LYS A 42 -5.81 10.01 6.75
N SER A 43 -5.01 10.21 7.80
CA SER A 43 -5.23 11.30 8.76
C SER A 43 -5.33 12.64 8.02
N GLY A 44 -6.44 13.35 8.20
CA GLY A 44 -6.77 14.59 7.49
C GLY A 44 -8.06 14.56 6.68
N TYR A 45 -8.62 13.38 6.38
CA TYR A 45 -9.97 13.27 5.83
C TYR A 45 -11.00 13.18 6.97
N THR A 46 -11.26 14.29 7.66
CA THR A 46 -12.32 14.33 8.69
C THR A 46 -13.68 14.38 8.02
N SER A 47 -14.27 13.22 7.73
CA SER A 47 -15.70 13.15 7.47
C SER A 47 -16.45 13.50 8.76
N ASN A 48 -17.34 14.49 8.72
CA ASN A 48 -18.24 14.81 9.83
C ASN A 48 -19.26 13.67 9.98
N VAL A 49 -18.86 12.56 10.60
CA VAL A 49 -19.74 11.42 10.84
C VAL A 49 -20.48 11.66 12.14
N THR A 50 -21.80 11.73 12.07
CA THR A 50 -22.66 11.72 13.26
C THR A 50 -22.57 10.36 13.94
N LEU A 51 -22.03 10.32 15.16
CA LEU A 51 -21.92 9.08 15.93
C LEU A 51 -23.30 8.63 16.43
N PRO A 52 -23.65 7.33 16.32
CA PRO A 52 -24.91 6.81 16.84
C PRO A 52 -24.93 6.80 18.38
N SER A 53 -26.10 6.51 18.96
CA SER A 53 -26.28 6.43 20.42
C SER A 53 -25.36 5.39 21.06
N ARG A 54 -24.87 5.66 22.28
CA ARG A 54 -23.96 4.76 23.01
C ARG A 54 -24.53 3.35 23.21
N LYS A 55 -25.85 3.23 23.40
CA LYS A 55 -26.51 1.93 23.56
C LYS A 55 -26.45 1.11 22.28
N ASP A 56 -26.69 1.77 21.14
CA ASP A 56 -26.66 1.12 19.83
C ASP A 56 -25.24 0.67 19.49
N LEU A 57 -24.23 1.49 19.81
CA LEU A 57 -22.82 1.13 19.66
C LEU A 57 -22.43 -0.12 20.46
N ILE A 58 -22.94 -0.27 21.69
CA ILE A 58 -22.66 -1.44 22.53
C ILE A 58 -23.32 -2.69 21.93
N VAL A 59 -24.59 -2.59 21.51
CA VAL A 59 -25.33 -3.72 20.91
C VAL A 59 -24.68 -4.15 19.60
N GLU A 60 -24.30 -3.20 18.76
CA GLU A 60 -23.55 -3.46 17.52
C GLU A 60 -22.19 -4.07 17.81
N GLY A 61 -21.47 -3.53 18.80
CA GLY A 61 -20.18 -4.05 19.25
C GLY A 61 -20.25 -5.52 19.68
N PHE A 62 -21.28 -5.95 20.42
CA PHE A 62 -21.47 -7.36 20.77
C PHE A 62 -21.80 -8.25 19.55
N ARG A 63 -22.58 -7.73 18.59
CA ARG A 63 -22.88 -8.46 17.33
C ARG A 63 -21.63 -8.64 16.48
N GLU A 64 -20.80 -7.60 16.39
CA GLU A 64 -19.50 -7.67 15.73
C GLU A 64 -18.56 -8.61 16.47
N LEU A 65 -18.44 -8.50 17.80
CA LEU A 65 -17.56 -9.34 18.62
C LEU A 65 -17.83 -10.83 18.41
N LYS A 66 -19.10 -11.24 18.29
CA LYS A 66 -19.43 -12.64 17.98
C LYS A 66 -18.85 -13.11 16.64
N LYS A 67 -18.91 -12.27 15.60
CA LYS A 67 -18.30 -12.54 14.29
C LYS A 67 -16.77 -12.57 14.39
N GLU A 68 -16.19 -11.62 15.12
CA GLU A 68 -14.74 -11.53 15.33
C GLU A 68 -14.18 -12.74 16.09
N ILE A 69 -14.91 -13.26 17.08
CA ILE A 69 -14.53 -14.48 17.81
C ILE A 69 -14.60 -15.71 16.89
N GLN A 70 -15.58 -15.76 15.98
CA GLN A 70 -15.66 -16.84 14.99
C GLN A 70 -14.45 -16.79 14.04
N LEU A 71 -14.13 -15.61 13.49
CA LEU A 71 -12.92 -15.41 12.69
C LEU A 71 -11.64 -15.80 13.45
N TRP A 72 -11.55 -15.43 14.73
CA TRP A 72 -10.41 -15.79 15.57
C TRP A 72 -10.29 -17.30 15.77
N LYS A 73 -11.41 -18.00 15.95
CA LYS A 73 -11.43 -19.47 16.06
C LYS A 73 -10.91 -20.10 14.77
N ASP A 74 -11.34 -19.60 13.62
CA ASP A 74 -10.87 -20.08 12.32
C ASP A 74 -9.36 -19.82 12.14
N GLU A 75 -8.86 -18.64 12.54
CA GLU A 75 -7.42 -18.35 12.57
C GLU A 75 -6.63 -19.30 13.48
N MET A 76 -7.14 -19.63 14.66
CA MET A 76 -6.48 -20.56 15.57
C MET A 76 -6.46 -21.97 15.00
N LYS A 77 -7.55 -22.38 14.33
CA LYS A 77 -7.60 -23.66 13.64
C LYS A 77 -6.57 -23.71 12.51
N GLU A 78 -6.53 -22.70 11.65
CA GLU A 78 -5.52 -22.59 10.58
C GLU A 78 -4.11 -22.63 11.15
N LYS A 79 -3.84 -21.92 12.25
CA LYS A 79 -2.51 -21.92 12.88
C LYS A 79 -2.10 -23.29 13.43
N ILE A 80 -3.05 -24.09 13.90
CA ILE A 80 -2.80 -25.46 14.38
C ILE A 80 -2.59 -26.40 13.19
N ASP A 81 -3.38 -26.26 12.13
CA ASP A 81 -3.31 -27.11 10.93
C ASP A 81 -2.11 -26.76 10.00
N SER A 82 -1.54 -25.55 10.13
CA SER A 82 -0.44 -25.04 9.29
C SER A 82 0.92 -25.64 9.68
N ASP A 83 1.17 -26.90 9.32
CA ASP A 83 2.53 -27.46 9.32
C ASP A 83 3.29 -27.02 8.06
N PRO A 84 4.34 -26.16 8.17
CA PRO A 84 5.00 -25.55 7.02
C PRO A 84 5.62 -26.57 6.06
N ILE A 85 5.97 -27.77 6.53
CA ILE A 85 6.57 -28.82 5.70
C ILE A 85 5.52 -29.48 4.78
N LEU A 86 4.27 -29.58 5.24
CA LEU A 86 3.20 -30.26 4.52
C LEU A 86 2.46 -29.33 3.55
N VAL A 87 2.40 -28.03 3.89
CA VAL A 87 1.65 -27.03 3.12
C VAL A 87 2.44 -26.58 1.87
N TYR A 88 3.76 -26.39 1.98
CA TYR A 88 4.56 -25.83 0.88
C TYR A 88 5.45 -26.89 0.24
N ARG A 89 4.96 -27.52 -0.82
CA ARG A 89 5.74 -28.49 -1.59
C ARG A 89 6.54 -27.78 -2.67
N PRO A 90 7.87 -28.00 -2.76
CA PRO A 90 8.68 -27.43 -3.82
C PRO A 90 8.16 -27.83 -5.21
N GLY A 91 7.88 -26.84 -6.06
CA GLY A 91 7.42 -27.04 -7.44
C GLY A 91 5.91 -27.13 -7.61
N GLU A 92 5.13 -27.15 -6.51
CA GLU A 92 3.68 -27.00 -6.56
C GLU A 92 3.30 -25.51 -6.67
N THR A 93 2.16 -25.23 -7.31
CA THR A 93 1.64 -23.86 -7.44
C THR A 93 0.32 -23.73 -6.71
N ASP A 94 0.30 -22.90 -5.68
CA ASP A 94 -0.91 -22.66 -4.88
C ASP A 94 -1.80 -21.59 -5.51
N VAL A 95 -3.09 -21.91 -5.65
CA VAL A 95 -4.08 -21.01 -6.24
C VAL A 95 -4.74 -20.20 -5.13
N VAL A 96 -4.24 -18.98 -4.90
CA VAL A 96 -4.84 -18.08 -3.89
C VAL A 96 -6.07 -17.34 -4.41
N PHE A 97 -6.00 -16.84 -5.66
CA PHE A 97 -7.12 -16.10 -6.27
C PHE A 97 -7.77 -16.92 -7.37
N ASN A 98 -9.03 -17.30 -7.14
CA ASN A 98 -9.80 -18.10 -8.09
C ASN A 98 -11.14 -17.44 -8.40
N PHE A 99 -11.28 -16.92 -9.61
CA PHE A 99 -12.48 -16.20 -10.08
C PHE A 99 -13.66 -17.11 -10.45
N LYS A 100 -13.56 -18.43 -10.23
CA LYS A 100 -14.70 -19.34 -10.43
C LYS A 100 -15.84 -19.11 -9.44
N ASN A 101 -15.53 -18.57 -8.25
CA ASN A 101 -16.51 -18.30 -7.22
C ASN A 101 -16.88 -16.82 -7.23
N GLU A 102 -18.17 -16.50 -7.11
CA GLU A 102 -18.65 -15.12 -7.03
C GLU A 102 -18.08 -14.37 -5.81
N SER A 103 -17.87 -15.07 -4.70
CA SER A 103 -17.25 -14.50 -3.49
C SER A 103 -15.82 -14.01 -3.72
N ALA A 104 -15.13 -14.50 -4.75
CA ALA A 104 -13.80 -14.00 -5.08
C ALA A 104 -13.84 -12.56 -5.57
N PHE A 105 -14.90 -12.15 -6.28
CA PHE A 105 -15.06 -10.79 -6.80
C PHE A 105 -15.19 -9.77 -5.67
N ASP A 106 -15.80 -10.15 -4.55
CA ASP A 106 -15.87 -9.32 -3.34
C ASP A 106 -14.49 -9.04 -2.73
N THR A 107 -13.47 -9.83 -3.03
CA THR A 107 -12.10 -9.59 -2.57
C THR A 107 -11.43 -8.48 -3.37
N TRP A 108 -11.94 -8.13 -4.54
CA TRP A 108 -11.36 -7.12 -5.42
C TRP A 108 -12.16 -5.82 -5.38
N ILE A 109 -11.46 -4.71 -5.60
CA ILE A 109 -12.03 -3.38 -5.80
C ILE A 109 -11.52 -2.89 -7.14
N VAL A 110 -12.44 -2.46 -8.00
CA VAL A 110 -12.13 -1.71 -9.21
C VAL A 110 -12.07 -0.23 -8.84
N THR A 111 -11.06 0.47 -9.32
CA THR A 111 -10.90 1.90 -9.08
C THR A 111 -10.53 2.60 -10.38
N THR A 112 -11.20 3.70 -10.65
CA THR A 112 -11.02 4.54 -11.83
C THR A 112 -10.79 6.00 -11.44
N ASP A 113 -10.34 6.80 -12.42
CA ASP A 113 -10.26 8.25 -12.28
C ASP A 113 -11.64 8.91 -12.04
N ALA A 114 -12.71 8.33 -12.58
CA ALA A 114 -14.08 8.81 -12.41
C ALA A 114 -14.57 8.71 -10.96
N ASP A 115 -14.15 7.67 -10.22
CA ASP A 115 -14.50 7.50 -8.80
C ASP A 115 -13.98 8.64 -7.92
N HIS A 116 -12.86 9.25 -8.32
CA HIS A 116 -12.24 10.39 -7.62
C HIS A 116 -12.66 11.75 -8.19
N ARG A 117 -13.56 11.77 -9.20
CA ARG A 117 -13.94 12.96 -9.98
C ARG A 117 -12.77 13.61 -10.71
N GLU A 118 -11.77 12.82 -11.07
CA GLU A 118 -10.57 13.30 -11.77
C GLU A 118 -10.66 13.09 -13.29
N GLY A 119 -11.47 12.14 -13.76
CA GLY A 119 -11.57 11.79 -15.18
C GLY A 119 -12.90 11.13 -15.58
N LYS A 120 -12.92 10.54 -16.78
CA LYS A 120 -14.10 9.93 -17.41
C LYS A 120 -13.90 8.45 -17.78
N SER A 121 -12.90 7.80 -17.20
CA SER A 121 -12.64 6.38 -17.47
C SER A 121 -13.70 5.52 -16.78
N THR A 122 -14.01 4.38 -17.39
CA THR A 122 -14.97 3.41 -16.86
C THR A 122 -14.33 2.03 -16.87
N ALA A 123 -14.50 1.27 -15.80
CA ALA A 123 -14.02 -0.11 -15.73
C ALA A 123 -14.91 -0.96 -14.84
N LYS A 124 -15.00 -2.25 -15.15
CA LYS A 124 -15.74 -3.26 -14.41
C LYS A 124 -14.98 -4.57 -14.37
N LEU A 125 -15.26 -5.34 -13.32
CA LEU A 125 -14.79 -6.70 -13.17
C LEU A 125 -16.00 -7.62 -13.10
N GLU A 126 -16.17 -8.45 -14.11
CA GLU A 126 -17.32 -9.35 -14.25
C GLU A 126 -16.85 -10.79 -14.47
N MET A 127 -17.73 -11.76 -14.23
CA MET A 127 -17.43 -13.15 -14.54
C MET A 127 -17.61 -13.42 -16.03
N SER A 128 -16.58 -13.94 -16.68
CA SER A 128 -16.64 -14.40 -18.06
C SER A 128 -17.40 -15.72 -18.18
N SER A 129 -17.97 -16.01 -19.35
CA SER A 129 -18.61 -17.31 -19.66
C SER A 129 -17.70 -18.52 -19.42
N GLY A 130 -16.38 -18.34 -19.48
CA GLY A 130 -15.39 -19.37 -19.17
C GLY A 130 -15.04 -19.54 -17.69
N GLY A 131 -15.76 -18.87 -16.77
CA GLY A 131 -15.49 -18.92 -15.32
C GLY A 131 -14.20 -18.20 -14.89
N ALA A 132 -13.77 -17.20 -15.67
CA ALA A 132 -12.61 -16.36 -15.36
C ALA A 132 -13.04 -14.92 -15.10
N GLY A 133 -12.26 -14.17 -14.32
CA GLY A 133 -12.50 -12.73 -14.11
C GLY A 133 -12.18 -11.95 -15.38
N LEU A 134 -13.17 -11.24 -15.92
CA LEU A 134 -13.04 -10.33 -17.05
C LEU A 134 -12.96 -8.89 -16.52
N PHE A 135 -11.77 -8.31 -16.58
CA PHE A 135 -11.58 -6.89 -16.37
C PHE A 135 -11.71 -6.16 -17.70
N HIS A 136 -12.73 -5.31 -17.85
CA HIS A 136 -12.98 -4.58 -19.09
C HIS A 136 -13.48 -3.16 -18.79
N GLY A 137 -13.27 -2.26 -19.75
CA GLY A 137 -13.57 -0.86 -19.57
C GLY A 137 -13.08 0.00 -20.71
N ASN A 138 -13.36 1.30 -20.63
CA ASN A 138 -12.82 2.30 -21.54
C ASN A 138 -12.01 3.32 -20.73
N VAL A 139 -10.72 3.40 -21.03
CA VAL A 139 -9.81 4.38 -20.41
C VAL A 139 -9.80 5.63 -21.26
N ASN A 140 -10.18 6.76 -20.68
CA ASN A 140 -10.22 8.04 -21.36
C ASN A 140 -9.22 9.01 -20.75
N SER A 141 -8.28 9.50 -21.54
CA SER A 141 -7.26 10.49 -21.13
C SER A 141 -7.73 11.94 -21.29
N GLU A 142 -9.01 12.18 -21.59
CA GLU A 142 -9.58 13.52 -21.62
C GLU A 142 -9.55 14.15 -20.22
N HIS A 143 -9.13 15.41 -20.16
CA HIS A 143 -9.05 16.17 -18.91
C HIS A 143 -10.38 16.79 -18.52
N VAL A 144 -10.67 16.79 -17.22
CA VAL A 144 -11.69 17.66 -16.63
C VAL A 144 -11.13 19.08 -16.54
N LYS A 145 -11.97 20.09 -16.79
CA LYS A 145 -11.57 21.52 -16.85
C LYS A 145 -11.35 22.16 -15.47
N ASP A 146 -10.85 21.42 -14.50
CA ASP A 146 -10.69 21.88 -13.11
C ASP A 146 -9.31 22.51 -12.85
N GLY A 147 -8.32 22.30 -13.75
CA GLY A 147 -6.97 22.88 -13.63
C GLY A 147 -6.08 22.30 -12.52
N ILE A 148 -6.63 21.47 -11.63
CA ILE A 148 -5.90 20.79 -10.54
C ILE A 148 -5.24 19.50 -11.07
N VAL A 149 -5.98 18.70 -11.82
CA VAL A 149 -5.54 17.38 -12.30
C VAL A 149 -4.75 17.55 -13.60
N LYS A 150 -3.46 17.16 -13.58
CA LYS A 150 -2.56 17.28 -14.75
C LYS A 150 -2.56 16.05 -15.67
N ARG A 151 -2.98 14.87 -15.20
CA ARG A 151 -3.06 13.63 -15.99
C ARG A 151 -4.27 12.80 -15.56
N THR A 152 -4.98 12.24 -16.54
CA THR A 152 -6.18 11.40 -16.37
C THR A 152 -6.06 10.15 -17.25
N GLY A 153 -6.97 9.19 -17.09
CA GLY A 153 -6.96 7.96 -17.87
C GLY A 153 -6.26 6.82 -17.14
N TYR A 154 -6.77 6.44 -15.97
CA TYR A 154 -6.38 5.18 -15.34
C TYR A 154 -7.61 4.37 -14.93
N ALA A 155 -7.43 3.06 -15.02
CA ALA A 155 -8.31 2.08 -14.43
C ALA A 155 -7.44 1.00 -13.81
N ASN A 156 -7.74 0.62 -12.58
CA ASN A 156 -7.03 -0.44 -11.88
C ASN A 156 -8.02 -1.36 -11.16
N ILE A 157 -7.50 -2.51 -10.81
CA ILE A 157 -8.14 -3.46 -9.94
C ILE A 157 -7.15 -3.81 -8.83
N ARG A 158 -7.61 -3.81 -7.59
CA ARG A 158 -6.78 -4.06 -6.41
C ARG A 158 -7.49 -5.02 -5.45
N THR A 159 -6.73 -5.80 -4.72
CA THR A 159 -7.29 -6.60 -3.63
C THR A 159 -7.66 -5.71 -2.45
N LYS A 160 -8.73 -6.07 -1.75
CA LYS A 160 -9.09 -5.50 -0.45
C LYS A 160 -8.00 -5.86 0.54
N ARG A 161 -7.68 -4.93 1.45
CA ARG A 161 -6.77 -5.22 2.56
C ARG A 161 -7.42 -6.29 3.42
N VAL A 162 -6.71 -7.40 3.64
CA VAL A 162 -7.17 -8.48 4.51
C VAL A 162 -7.24 -7.94 5.93
N ARG A 163 -8.28 -8.33 6.64
CA ARG A 163 -8.41 -8.08 8.07
C ARG A 163 -8.44 -9.42 8.78
N ARG A 164 -7.67 -9.49 9.85
CA ARG A 164 -7.77 -10.56 10.84
C ARG A 164 -8.81 -10.20 11.89
N SER A 165 -9.08 -11.16 12.76
CA SER A 165 -9.92 -11.03 13.94
C SER A 165 -9.64 -9.74 14.71
N PHE A 166 -10.71 -9.20 15.29
CA PHE A 166 -10.74 -7.93 16.01
C PHE A 166 -10.37 -6.73 15.13
N LYS A 167 -10.74 -6.79 13.84
CA LYS A 167 -10.45 -5.75 12.84
C LYS A 167 -8.95 -5.43 12.75
N ARG A 168 -8.08 -6.40 13.08
CA ARG A 168 -6.64 -6.24 12.98
C ARG A 168 -6.24 -6.17 11.52
N GLU A 169 -5.49 -5.14 11.15
CA GLU A 169 -4.94 -5.05 9.80
C GLU A 169 -3.95 -6.19 9.56
N SER A 170 -4.08 -6.84 8.41
CA SER A 170 -3.18 -7.90 7.99
C SER A 170 -2.84 -7.70 6.52
N THR A 171 -1.69 -8.22 6.14
CA THR A 171 -1.29 -8.39 4.75
C THR A 171 -1.40 -9.87 4.39
N TYR A 172 -1.37 -10.14 3.09
CA TYR A 172 -1.08 -11.48 2.61
C TYR A 172 0.40 -11.76 2.86
N ASP A 173 0.70 -12.87 3.53
CA ASP A 173 2.07 -13.30 3.78
C ASP A 173 2.55 -14.15 2.60
N TRP A 174 3.49 -13.60 1.83
CA TRP A 174 4.07 -14.26 0.66
C TRP A 174 5.51 -14.70 0.91
N THR A 175 6.00 -14.67 2.16
CA THR A 175 7.42 -14.91 2.48
C THR A 175 7.95 -16.27 2.05
N GLN A 176 7.07 -17.26 1.91
CA GLN A 176 7.41 -18.62 1.49
C GLN A 176 7.39 -18.82 -0.04
N TYR A 177 6.91 -17.83 -0.80
CA TYR A 177 6.83 -17.91 -2.26
C TYR A 177 7.93 -17.06 -2.91
N ASN A 178 8.46 -17.56 -4.02
CA ASN A 178 9.51 -16.90 -4.79
C ASN A 178 9.05 -16.42 -6.16
N THR A 179 7.85 -16.79 -6.61
CA THR A 179 7.41 -16.53 -7.98
C THR A 179 5.90 -16.36 -8.01
N LEU A 180 5.46 -15.26 -8.62
CA LEU A 180 4.05 -15.01 -8.91
C LEU A 180 3.70 -15.63 -10.27
N VAL A 181 2.78 -16.59 -10.26
CA VAL A 181 2.27 -17.24 -11.47
C VAL A 181 0.85 -16.79 -11.74
N MET A 182 0.57 -16.32 -12.96
CA MET A 182 -0.76 -15.89 -13.37
C MET A 182 -1.14 -16.48 -14.71
N LYS A 183 -2.40 -16.88 -14.86
CA LYS A 183 -2.97 -17.32 -16.14
C LYS A 183 -3.84 -16.20 -16.70
N ILE A 184 -3.40 -15.56 -17.78
CA ILE A 184 -3.97 -14.32 -18.30
C ILE A 184 -4.26 -14.45 -19.79
N ARG A 185 -5.35 -13.81 -20.25
CA ARG A 185 -5.63 -13.56 -21.66
C ARG A 185 -5.84 -12.06 -21.82
N GLY A 186 -5.00 -11.40 -22.60
CA GLY A 186 -5.04 -9.94 -22.77
C GLY A 186 -5.40 -9.50 -24.18
N ASP A 187 -5.52 -8.18 -24.34
CA ASP A 187 -5.88 -7.46 -25.57
C ASP A 187 -4.65 -6.97 -26.37
N GLY A 188 -3.44 -7.23 -25.87
CA GLY A 188 -2.19 -6.77 -26.49
C GLY A 188 -1.62 -5.51 -25.85
N ARG A 189 -2.29 -4.95 -24.84
CA ARG A 189 -1.77 -3.82 -24.08
C ARG A 189 -0.79 -4.27 -22.99
N SER A 190 0.03 -3.32 -22.58
CA SER A 190 0.90 -3.46 -21.41
C SER A 190 0.16 -3.03 -20.16
N TYR A 191 0.22 -3.84 -19.12
CA TYR A 191 -0.34 -3.57 -17.81
C TYR A 191 0.78 -3.40 -16.78
N LEU A 192 0.54 -2.64 -15.72
CA LEU A 192 1.44 -2.62 -14.57
C LEU A 192 0.88 -3.50 -13.47
N ILE A 193 1.73 -4.38 -12.95
CA ILE A 193 1.50 -5.13 -11.73
C ILE A 193 2.16 -4.36 -10.60
N ASN A 194 1.34 -4.00 -9.60
CA ASN A 194 1.78 -3.22 -8.45
C ASN A 194 1.70 -4.11 -7.21
N LEU A 195 2.84 -4.39 -6.60
CA LEU A 195 2.93 -5.07 -5.31
C LEU A 195 3.14 -4.00 -4.22
N HIS A 196 2.08 -3.72 -3.48
CA HIS A 196 2.13 -2.81 -2.34
C HIS A 196 2.74 -3.54 -1.15
N THR A 197 3.78 -2.95 -0.56
CA THR A 197 4.40 -3.43 0.67
C THR A 197 4.20 -2.41 1.77
N GLU A 198 3.69 -2.86 2.90
CA GLU A 198 3.56 -2.04 4.09
C GLU A 198 4.78 -2.27 4.97
N GLY A 199 5.73 -1.33 4.96
CA GLY A 199 6.85 -1.36 5.88
C GLY A 199 6.43 -1.05 7.32
N TYR A 200 7.31 -1.38 8.26
CA TYR A 200 7.11 -1.10 9.69
C TYR A 200 7.10 0.40 9.99
N PHE A 201 7.94 1.16 9.28
CA PHE A 201 8.06 2.60 9.43
C PHE A 201 7.03 3.34 8.58
N ASP A 202 6.60 4.50 9.06
CA ASP A 202 5.67 5.42 8.41
C ASP A 202 6.09 5.83 7.01
N ILE A 203 7.40 6.06 6.82
CA ILE A 203 7.99 6.41 5.53
C ILE A 203 7.78 5.30 4.48
N GLN A 204 7.70 4.03 4.91
CA GLN A 204 7.59 2.86 4.05
C GLN A 204 6.15 2.38 3.83
N TRP A 205 5.15 3.12 4.31
CA TRP A 205 3.74 2.69 4.19
C TRP A 205 3.21 2.66 2.76
N ASN A 206 3.87 3.39 1.85
CA ASN A 206 3.46 3.55 0.45
C ASN A 206 4.51 2.99 -0.52
N ASP A 207 5.36 2.06 -0.07
CA ASP A 207 6.32 1.40 -0.95
C ASP A 207 5.58 0.46 -1.91
N VAL A 208 5.91 0.57 -3.21
CA VAL A 208 5.26 -0.19 -4.28
C VAL A 208 6.30 -0.68 -5.28
N TYR A 209 6.33 -1.99 -5.49
CA TYR A 209 7.11 -2.62 -6.55
C TYR A 209 6.27 -2.73 -7.81
N HIS A 210 6.86 -2.35 -8.94
CA HIS A 210 6.17 -2.29 -10.23
C HIS A 210 6.80 -3.26 -11.21
N TYR A 211 5.98 -4.07 -11.86
CA TYR A 211 6.40 -4.94 -12.96
C TYR A 211 5.52 -4.71 -14.18
N VAL A 212 6.12 -4.53 -15.36
CA VAL A 212 5.38 -4.33 -16.61
C VAL A 212 5.01 -5.70 -17.19
N LEU A 213 3.71 -5.99 -17.18
CA LEU A 213 3.12 -7.17 -17.78
C LEU A 213 2.78 -6.91 -19.25
N PHE A 214 3.46 -7.59 -20.15
CA PHE A 214 3.15 -7.56 -21.58
C PHE A 214 2.16 -8.67 -21.91
N THR A 215 0.95 -8.31 -22.33
CA THR A 215 -0.02 -9.29 -22.81
C THR A 215 0.10 -9.45 -24.32
N ARG A 216 -0.03 -10.68 -24.84
CA ARG A 216 -0.22 -10.88 -26.27
C ARG A 216 -1.72 -10.83 -26.56
N GLY A 217 -2.14 -9.99 -27.51
CA GLY A 217 -3.54 -9.77 -27.90
C GLY A 217 -4.18 -10.92 -28.69
N GLY A 218 -3.77 -12.15 -28.42
CA GLY A 218 -4.27 -13.35 -29.09
C GLY A 218 -5.42 -14.02 -28.32
N PRO A 219 -6.15 -14.95 -28.97
CA PRO A 219 -7.28 -15.65 -28.34
C PRO A 219 -6.85 -16.64 -27.24
N HIS A 220 -5.54 -16.94 -27.14
CA HIS A 220 -5.01 -17.99 -26.28
C HIS A 220 -4.66 -17.49 -24.88
N TRP A 221 -4.92 -18.34 -23.90
CA TRP A 221 -4.46 -18.17 -22.52
C TRP A 221 -2.94 -18.29 -22.44
N GLN A 222 -2.32 -17.41 -21.66
CA GLN A 222 -0.89 -17.38 -21.40
C GLN A 222 -0.63 -17.57 -19.92
N LEU A 223 0.42 -18.32 -19.60
CA LEU A 223 0.92 -18.46 -18.25
C LEU A 223 2.13 -17.55 -18.10
N VAL A 224 2.00 -16.54 -17.24
CA VAL A 224 3.05 -15.58 -16.94
C VAL A 224 3.64 -15.91 -15.59
N LYS A 225 4.98 -15.96 -15.51
CA LYS A 225 5.73 -16.15 -14.27
C LYS A 225 6.58 -14.91 -14.05
N VAL A 226 6.43 -14.30 -12.88
CA VAL A 226 7.22 -13.15 -12.43
C VAL A 226 8.03 -13.61 -11.23
N ILE A 227 9.36 -13.54 -11.36
CA ILE A 227 10.34 -13.92 -10.34
C ILE A 227 10.88 -12.64 -9.72
#